data_AF-V5G7L1-F1
#
_entry.id   AF-V5G7L1-F1
#
_cell.length_a   1.000
_cell.length_b   1.000
_cell.length_c   1.000
_cell.angle_alpha   90.00
_cell.angle_beta   90.00
_cell.angle_gamma   90.00
#
_symmetry.space_group_name_H-M   'P 1'
#
loop_
_entity.id
_entity.type
_entity.pdbx_description
1 polymer ?
#
loop_
_entity_poly.entity_id
_entity_poly.type
_entity_poly.pdbx_seq_one_letter_code
_entity_poly.pdbx_strand_id
1 'polypeptide(L)'
;LFELLDQEIYYYRKSLGYKVPKNLELGPDASKQQKEEQRKIDESEPLTEEEQQEKETLLTHGFTNWSKRDFNQFIKANEKYGRDDIENIAKDVEGKTPEEVMEYSAVFWERCHELQDIDRIMAQIERGEAKIQRRASIKRALDAKMARYRAPFHQLRISYGTNKGKNYMEDEDRFLVCMLHKLGFDRENVYEELR
;
A
#
# COMPACT_ATOMS: atom_id res chain seq x y z
N LEU A 1 -19.19 17.40 3.20
CA LEU A 1 -19.57 16.23 4.04
C LEU A 1 -19.02 16.35 5.44
N PHE A 2 -17.69 16.36 5.64
CA PHE A 2 -17.10 16.46 6.98
C PHE A 2 -17.56 17.70 7.76
N GLU A 3 -17.70 18.86 7.09
CA GLU A 3 -18.22 20.08 7.72
C GLU A 3 -19.67 19.91 8.25
N LEU A 4 -20.56 19.29 7.46
CA LEU A 4 -21.94 18.99 7.87
C LEU A 4 -21.99 18.00 9.04
N LEU A 5 -21.10 16.99 9.03
CA LEU A 5 -20.99 16.03 10.14
C LEU A 5 -20.46 16.71 11.41
N ASP A 6 -19.49 17.62 11.30
CA ASP A 6 -18.98 18.39 12.43
C ASP A 6 -20.08 19.27 13.04
N GLN A 7 -20.91 19.92 12.21
CA GLN A 7 -22.06 20.69 12.68
C GLN A 7 -23.07 19.84 13.47
N GLU A 8 -23.39 18.63 13.00
CA GLU A 8 -24.24 17.69 13.74
C GLU A 8 -23.62 17.27 15.08
N ILE A 9 -22.31 17.00 15.09
CA ILE A 9 -21.59 16.64 16.32
C ILE A 9 -21.63 17.80 17.33
N TYR A 10 -21.40 19.04 16.88
CA TYR A 10 -21.47 20.22 17.75
C TYR A 10 -22.89 20.45 18.28
N TYR A 11 -23.91 20.34 17.43
CA TYR A 11 -25.30 20.49 17.84
C TYR A 11 -25.75 19.40 18.81
N TYR A 12 -25.36 18.14 18.57
CA TYR A 12 -25.60 17.05 19.49
C TYR A 12 -24.97 17.31 20.87
N ARG A 13 -23.72 17.77 20.91
CA ARG A 13 -23.04 18.17 22.15
C ARG A 13 -23.78 19.32 22.86
N LYS A 14 -24.28 20.31 22.12
CA LYS A 14 -25.09 21.42 22.65
C LYS A 14 -26.37 20.91 23.29
N SER A 15 -27.10 20.00 22.65
CA SER A 15 -28.34 19.43 23.18
C SER A 15 -28.16 18.63 24.48
N LEU A 16 -26.95 18.09 24.70
CA LEU A 16 -26.58 17.37 25.92
C LEU A 16 -26.00 18.28 27.01
N GLY A 17 -25.82 19.58 26.73
CA GLY A 17 -25.17 20.51 27.65
C GLY A 17 -23.68 20.20 27.87
N TYR A 18 -23.01 19.54 26.91
CA TYR A 18 -21.60 19.16 27.02
C TYR A 18 -20.70 20.38 27.21
N LYS A 19 -19.74 20.28 28.13
CA LYS A 19 -18.72 21.29 28.39
C LYS A 19 -17.33 20.77 28.06
N VAL A 20 -16.63 21.52 27.21
CA VAL A 20 -15.28 21.16 26.74
C VAL A 20 -14.33 21.19 27.94
N PRO A 21 -13.68 20.06 28.28
CA PRO A 21 -12.68 20.02 29.34
C PRO A 21 -11.41 20.77 28.91
N LYS A 22 -10.72 21.38 29.87
CA LYS A 22 -9.46 22.06 29.61
C LYS A 22 -8.34 21.04 29.44
N ASN A 23 -7.71 20.99 28.26
CA ASN A 23 -6.54 20.15 28.02
C ASN A 23 -5.26 20.85 28.52
N LEU A 24 -4.67 20.31 29.59
CA LEU A 24 -3.50 20.87 30.26
C LEU A 24 -2.19 20.71 29.47
N GLU A 25 -2.14 19.80 28.49
CA GLU A 25 -0.96 19.55 27.66
C GLU A 25 -0.64 20.72 26.71
N LEU A 26 -1.63 21.58 26.44
CA LEU A 26 -1.51 22.76 25.58
C LEU A 26 -0.92 23.99 26.31
N GLY A 27 -0.60 23.86 27.60
CA GLY A 27 0.02 24.92 28.39
C GLY A 27 -0.75 26.25 28.35
N PRO A 28 -0.14 27.37 27.93
CA PRO A 28 -0.78 28.69 27.94
C PRO A 28 -1.99 28.82 27.00
N ASP A 29 -2.02 28.07 25.89
CA ASP A 29 -3.12 28.12 24.91
C ASP A 29 -4.34 27.30 25.32
N ALA A 30 -4.21 26.45 26.35
CA ALA A 30 -5.27 25.56 26.83
C ALA A 30 -6.60 26.28 27.09
N SER A 31 -6.56 27.44 27.73
CA SER A 31 -7.78 28.23 28.03
C SER A 31 -8.40 28.85 26.78
N LYS A 32 -7.57 29.22 25.80
CA LYS A 32 -8.02 29.83 24.54
C LYS A 32 -8.71 28.78 23.68
N GLN A 33 -8.07 27.62 23.49
CA GLN A 33 -8.62 26.52 22.70
C GLN A 33 -9.89 25.94 23.33
N GLN A 34 -9.94 25.81 24.66
CA GLN A 34 -11.16 25.40 25.37
C GLN A 34 -12.33 26.33 25.06
N LYS A 35 -12.12 27.65 25.13
CA LYS A 35 -13.17 28.64 24.83
C LYS A 35 -13.60 28.59 23.37
N GLU A 36 -12.66 28.41 22.45
CA GLU A 36 -12.95 28.34 21.01
C GLU A 36 -13.77 27.10 20.64
N GLU A 37 -13.39 25.92 21.16
CA GLU A 37 -14.17 24.69 20.97
C GLU A 37 -15.54 24.76 21.65
N GLN A 38 -15.63 25.36 22.84
CA GLN A 38 -16.92 25.58 23.49
C GLN A 38 -17.80 26.54 22.67
N ARG A 39 -17.20 27.57 22.06
CA ARG A 39 -17.93 28.52 21.20
C ARG A 39 -18.56 27.82 20.01
N LYS A 40 -17.84 26.92 19.32
CA LYS A 40 -18.39 26.13 18.20
C LYS A 40 -19.61 25.30 18.62
N ILE A 41 -19.58 24.73 19.83
CA ILE A 41 -20.72 23.99 20.39
C ILE A 41 -21.88 24.94 20.69
N ASP A 42 -21.62 26.03 21.41
CA ASP A 42 -22.67 26.96 21.84
C ASP A 42 -23.35 27.67 20.65
N GLU A 43 -22.59 27.99 19.59
CA GLU A 43 -23.05 28.63 18.34
C GLU A 43 -23.65 27.63 17.33
N SER A 44 -23.56 26.32 17.56
CA SER A 44 -24.08 25.32 16.61
C SER A 44 -25.61 25.36 16.48
N GLU A 45 -26.08 25.11 15.26
CA GLU A 45 -27.49 25.05 14.88
C GLU A 45 -27.80 23.70 14.21
N PRO A 46 -29.04 23.19 14.31
CA PRO A 46 -29.43 21.98 13.59
C PRO A 46 -29.29 22.19 12.09
N LEU A 47 -28.98 21.13 11.35
CA LEU A 47 -28.96 21.19 9.89
C LEU A 47 -30.35 21.59 9.35
N THR A 48 -30.35 22.47 8.36
CA THR A 48 -31.53 22.82 7.56
C THR A 48 -31.96 21.64 6.68
N GLU A 49 -33.17 21.67 6.13
CA GLU A 49 -33.65 20.62 5.21
C GLU A 49 -32.74 20.51 3.96
N GLU A 50 -32.22 21.64 3.47
CA GLU A 50 -31.28 21.67 2.33
C GLU A 50 -29.95 20.99 2.68
N GLU A 51 -29.36 21.33 3.83
CA GLU A 51 -28.11 20.71 4.31
C GLU A 51 -28.29 19.21 4.62
N GLN A 52 -29.45 18.81 5.12
CA GLN A 52 -29.80 17.41 5.35
C GLN A 52 -29.79 16.64 4.02
N GLN A 53 -30.40 17.21 2.97
CA GLN A 53 -30.44 16.61 1.63
C GLN A 53 -29.05 16.59 0.97
N GLU A 54 -28.25 17.64 1.15
CA GLU A 54 -26.86 17.69 0.67
C GLU A 54 -26.03 16.61 1.36
N LYS A 55 -26.16 16.45 2.68
CA LYS A 55 -25.48 15.39 3.44
C LYS A 55 -25.82 14.00 2.91
N GLU A 56 -27.11 13.71 2.71
CA GLU A 56 -27.56 12.42 2.15
C GLU A 56 -26.96 12.16 0.76
N THR A 57 -26.90 13.19 -0.09
CA THR A 57 -26.28 13.10 -1.41
C THR A 57 -24.78 12.81 -1.29
N LEU A 58 -24.06 13.59 -0.47
CA LEU A 58 -22.62 13.45 -0.29
C LEU A 58 -22.20 12.11 0.35
N LEU A 59 -23.06 11.50 1.18
CA LEU A 59 -22.82 10.16 1.72
C LEU A 59 -22.75 9.09 0.62
N THR A 60 -23.36 9.33 -0.55
CA THR A 60 -23.30 8.40 -1.69
C THR A 60 -22.08 8.60 -2.58
N HIS A 61 -21.40 9.75 -2.50
CA HIS A 61 -20.24 10.09 -3.34
C HIS A 61 -18.92 9.42 -2.87
N GLY A 62 -18.96 8.66 -1.78
CA GLY A 62 -17.82 7.88 -1.29
C GLY A 62 -17.86 6.43 -1.77
N PHE A 63 -16.76 5.72 -1.54
CA PHE A 63 -16.67 4.27 -1.73
C PHE A 63 -17.39 3.51 -0.60
N THR A 64 -18.71 3.64 -0.52
CA THR A 64 -19.55 3.10 0.57
C THR A 64 -19.54 1.58 0.66
N ASN A 65 -19.27 0.89 -0.45
CA ASN A 65 -19.14 -0.56 -0.53
C ASN A 65 -17.70 -1.06 -0.29
N TRP A 66 -16.74 -0.18 -0.01
CA TRP A 66 -15.36 -0.55 0.34
C TRP A 66 -15.16 -0.57 1.85
N SER A 67 -14.92 -1.77 2.37
CA SER A 67 -14.60 -1.97 3.78
C SER A 67 -13.11 -1.80 4.05
N LYS A 68 -12.75 -1.71 5.35
CA LYS A 68 -11.34 -1.74 5.78
C LYS A 68 -10.63 -3.05 5.37
N ARG A 69 -11.36 -4.16 5.22
CA ARG A 69 -10.80 -5.42 4.72
C ARG A 69 -10.40 -5.27 3.25
N ASP A 70 -11.30 -4.73 2.43
CA ASP A 70 -11.10 -4.57 0.99
C ASP A 70 -9.92 -3.62 0.72
N PHE A 71 -9.86 -2.51 1.47
CA PHE A 71 -8.71 -1.61 1.44
C PHE A 71 -7.39 -2.34 1.73
N ASN A 72 -7.32 -3.13 2.81
CA ASN A 72 -6.10 -3.86 3.16
C ASN A 72 -5.76 -4.94 2.13
N GLN A 73 -6.75 -5.58 1.49
CA GLN A 73 -6.53 -6.51 0.39
C GLN A 73 -5.96 -5.78 -0.83
N PHE A 74 -6.51 -4.62 -1.19
CA PHE A 74 -6.02 -3.78 -2.27
C PHE A 74 -4.56 -3.35 -2.05
N ILE A 75 -4.19 -2.89 -0.85
CA ILE A 75 -2.79 -2.53 -0.54
C ILE A 75 -1.86 -3.74 -0.65
N LYS A 76 -2.25 -4.90 -0.13
CA LYS A 76 -1.47 -6.14 -0.24
C LYS A 76 -1.32 -6.59 -1.70
N ALA A 77 -2.37 -6.45 -2.50
CA ALA A 77 -2.33 -6.79 -3.92
C ALA A 77 -1.38 -5.85 -4.68
N ASN A 78 -1.40 -4.55 -4.40
CA ASN A 78 -0.43 -3.59 -4.95
C ASN A 78 1.01 -3.92 -4.54
N GLU A 79 1.26 -4.31 -3.28
CA GLU A 79 2.58 -4.79 -2.85
C GLU A 79 3.03 -6.04 -3.62
N LYS A 80 2.12 -6.97 -3.89
CA LYS A 80 2.40 -8.28 -4.50
C LYS A 80 2.64 -8.21 -6.01
N TYR A 81 1.86 -7.40 -6.72
CA TYR A 81 1.85 -7.34 -8.18
C TYR A 81 2.47 -6.06 -8.75
N GLY A 82 2.59 -5.01 -7.93
CA GLY A 82 2.99 -3.67 -8.35
C GLY A 82 1.78 -2.86 -8.82
N ARG A 83 1.87 -1.53 -8.71
CA ARG A 83 0.74 -0.62 -8.93
C ARG A 83 0.14 -0.65 -10.33
N ASP A 84 0.91 -1.08 -11.32
CA ASP A 84 0.53 -1.08 -12.74
C ASP A 84 -0.26 -2.34 -13.15
N ASP A 85 -0.20 -3.42 -12.36
CA ASP A 85 -0.83 -4.71 -12.69
C ASP A 85 -2.26 -4.78 -12.15
N ILE A 86 -3.13 -3.90 -12.67
CA ILE A 86 -4.49 -3.75 -12.17
C ILE A 86 -5.33 -5.03 -12.37
N GLU A 87 -5.02 -5.82 -13.40
CA GLU A 87 -5.71 -7.06 -13.69
C GLU A 87 -5.51 -8.10 -12.58
N ASN A 88 -4.28 -8.25 -12.08
CA ASN A 88 -4.01 -9.18 -10.98
C ASN A 88 -4.41 -8.57 -9.62
N ILE A 89 -4.32 -7.25 -9.46
CA ILE A 89 -4.85 -6.57 -8.27
C ILE A 89 -6.35 -6.85 -8.13
N ALA A 90 -7.13 -6.66 -9.20
CA ALA A 90 -8.58 -6.88 -9.18
C ALA A 90 -8.98 -8.30 -8.81
N LYS A 91 -8.20 -9.31 -9.23
CA LYS A 91 -8.46 -10.71 -8.88
C LYS A 91 -8.24 -11.03 -7.41
N ASP A 92 -7.32 -10.32 -6.73
CA ASP A 92 -6.99 -10.54 -5.31
C ASP A 92 -7.86 -9.69 -4.34
N VAL A 93 -8.68 -8.75 -4.85
CA VAL A 93 -9.64 -7.99 -4.04
C VAL A 93 -10.99 -8.70 -4.07
N GLU A 94 -11.27 -9.48 -3.03
CA GLU A 94 -12.47 -10.32 -2.97
C GLU A 94 -13.74 -9.48 -2.85
N GLY A 95 -14.77 -9.82 -3.64
CA GLY A 95 -16.07 -9.13 -3.56
C GLY A 95 -16.08 -7.74 -4.20
N LYS A 96 -15.12 -7.45 -5.08
CA LYS A 96 -15.11 -6.28 -5.96
C LYS A 96 -14.96 -6.70 -7.41
N THR A 97 -15.62 -6.01 -8.32
CA THR A 97 -15.43 -6.24 -9.77
C THR A 97 -14.15 -5.52 -10.25
N PRO A 98 -13.58 -5.93 -11.39
CA PRO A 98 -12.44 -5.24 -11.96
C PRO A 98 -12.68 -3.74 -12.19
N GLU A 99 -13.88 -3.35 -12.60
CA GLU A 99 -14.27 -1.96 -12.81
C GLU A 99 -14.27 -1.18 -11.50
N GLU A 100 -14.85 -1.74 -10.43
CA GLU A 100 -14.84 -1.10 -9.10
C GLU A 100 -13.41 -0.91 -8.57
N VAL A 101 -12.53 -1.89 -8.80
CA VAL A 101 -11.11 -1.81 -8.40
C VAL A 101 -10.36 -0.77 -9.22
N MET A 102 -10.64 -0.65 -10.52
CA MET A 102 -10.06 0.37 -11.38
C MET A 102 -10.47 1.79 -10.95
N GLU A 103 -11.77 2.02 -10.70
CA GLU A 103 -12.30 3.29 -10.22
C GLU A 103 -11.70 3.67 -8.86
N TYR A 104 -11.65 2.71 -7.93
CA TYR A 104 -11.02 2.92 -6.62
C TYR A 104 -9.53 3.23 -6.75
N SER A 105 -8.80 2.49 -7.60
CA SER A 105 -7.36 2.67 -7.81
C SER A 105 -7.05 4.06 -8.35
N ALA A 106 -7.83 4.57 -9.31
CA ALA A 106 -7.64 5.90 -9.88
C ALA A 106 -7.73 6.99 -8.80
N VAL A 107 -8.79 6.95 -7.98
CA VAL A 107 -8.98 7.93 -6.89
C VAL A 107 -7.97 7.71 -5.77
N PHE A 108 -7.61 6.46 -5.46
CA PHE A 108 -6.59 6.14 -4.48
C PHE A 108 -5.28 6.84 -4.86
N TRP A 109 -4.77 6.66 -6.07
CA TRP A 109 -3.49 7.28 -6.47
C TRP A 109 -3.54 8.81 -6.57
N GLU A 110 -4.71 9.38 -6.87
CA GLU A 110 -4.91 10.83 -6.86
C GLU A 110 -4.91 11.43 -5.44
N ARG A 111 -5.57 10.74 -4.50
CA ARG A 111 -5.91 11.28 -3.17
C ARG A 111 -5.30 10.53 -1.99
N CYS A 112 -4.39 9.59 -2.21
CA CYS A 112 -3.81 8.77 -1.14
C CYS A 112 -3.10 9.60 -0.05
N HIS A 113 -2.65 10.81 -0.38
CA HIS A 113 -2.04 11.76 0.56
C HIS A 113 -3.00 12.23 1.67
N GLU A 114 -4.31 12.08 1.50
CA GLU A 114 -5.33 12.37 2.53
C GLU A 114 -5.40 11.27 3.61
N LEU A 115 -4.78 10.10 3.40
CA LEU A 115 -4.81 9.00 4.34
C LEU A 115 -3.85 9.24 5.51
N GLN A 116 -4.32 9.03 6.74
CA GLN A 116 -3.52 9.21 7.97
C GLN A 116 -2.22 8.41 7.99
N ASP A 117 -2.21 7.19 7.43
CA ASP A 117 -1.09 6.26 7.45
C ASP A 117 -0.37 6.16 6.08
N ILE A 118 -0.45 7.20 5.24
CA ILE A 118 0.02 7.12 3.85
C ILE A 118 1.50 6.74 3.72
N ASP A 119 2.38 7.31 4.53
CA ASP A 119 3.82 7.02 4.46
C ASP A 119 4.11 5.53 4.68
N ARG A 120 3.40 4.90 5.62
CA ARG A 120 3.53 3.46 5.89
C ARG A 120 3.03 2.63 4.71
N ILE A 121 1.89 3.03 4.12
CA ILE A 121 1.26 2.34 3.00
C ILE A 121 2.16 2.41 1.75
N MET A 122 2.66 3.60 1.42
CA MET A 122 3.56 3.80 0.29
C MET A 122 4.86 3.01 0.46
N ALA A 123 5.48 3.07 1.65
CA ALA A 123 6.69 2.30 1.93
C ALA A 123 6.45 0.78 1.86
N GLN A 124 5.24 0.29 2.10
CA GLN A 124 4.89 -1.11 1.89
C GLN A 124 4.83 -1.46 0.39
N ILE A 125 4.08 -0.67 -0.40
CA ILE A 125 3.93 -0.91 -1.84
C ILE A 125 5.28 -0.82 -2.56
N GLU A 126 6.06 0.23 -2.29
CA GLU A 126 7.37 0.45 -2.92
C GLU A 126 8.38 -0.66 -2.58
N ARG A 127 8.33 -1.21 -1.36
CA ARG A 127 9.14 -2.39 -1.00
C ARG A 127 8.74 -3.62 -1.80
N GLY A 128 7.45 -3.81 -2.04
CA GLY A 128 6.92 -4.86 -2.93
C GLY A 128 7.44 -4.70 -4.35
N GLU A 129 7.29 -3.50 -4.91
CA GLU A 129 7.74 -3.16 -6.26
C GLU A 129 9.27 -3.32 -6.42
N ALA A 130 10.04 -2.90 -5.43
CA ALA A 130 11.49 -3.09 -5.42
C ALA A 130 11.87 -4.58 -5.50
N LYS A 131 11.14 -5.47 -4.83
CA LYS A 131 11.35 -6.93 -4.93
C LYS A 131 10.98 -7.44 -6.32
N ILE A 132 9.87 -6.98 -6.89
CA ILE A 132 9.43 -7.35 -8.25
C ILE A 132 10.49 -6.93 -9.28
N GLN A 133 10.94 -5.68 -9.22
CA GLN A 133 11.99 -5.15 -10.09
C GLN A 133 13.32 -5.89 -9.91
N ARG A 134 13.69 -6.21 -8.66
CA ARG A 134 14.90 -7.00 -8.37
C ARG A 134 14.81 -8.38 -8.99
N ARG A 135 13.68 -9.08 -8.86
CA ARG A 135 13.42 -10.39 -9.47
C ARG A 135 13.54 -10.30 -10.99
N ALA A 136 12.87 -9.35 -11.63
CA ALA A 136 12.96 -9.14 -13.07
C ALA A 136 14.40 -8.87 -13.54
N SER A 137 15.16 -8.06 -12.78
CA SER A 137 16.56 -7.75 -13.06
C SER A 137 17.46 -8.99 -12.95
N ILE A 138 17.28 -9.83 -11.93
CA ILE A 138 18.06 -11.07 -11.76
C ILE A 138 17.77 -12.01 -12.92
N LYS A 139 16.48 -12.21 -13.25
CA LYS A 139 16.07 -13.05 -14.38
C LYS A 139 16.75 -12.62 -15.66
N ARG A 140 16.66 -11.33 -16.00
CA ARG A 140 17.26 -10.76 -17.20
C ARG A 140 18.78 -10.93 -17.23
N ALA A 141 19.45 -10.75 -16.10
CA ALA A 141 20.89 -10.93 -15.98
C ALA A 141 21.31 -12.40 -16.19
N LEU A 142 20.57 -13.36 -15.61
CA LEU A 142 20.80 -14.78 -15.81
C LEU A 142 20.57 -15.18 -17.28
N ASP A 143 19.44 -14.80 -17.86
CA ASP A 143 19.10 -15.06 -19.26
C ASP A 143 20.21 -14.52 -20.20
N ALA A 144 20.63 -13.27 -19.98
CA ALA A 144 21.70 -12.64 -20.77
C ALA A 144 23.08 -13.30 -20.56
N LYS A 145 23.36 -13.85 -19.37
CA LYS A 145 24.62 -14.57 -19.10
C LYS A 145 24.63 -15.93 -19.78
N MET A 146 23.51 -16.67 -19.73
CA MET A 146 23.38 -17.98 -20.34
C MET A 146 23.49 -17.91 -21.86
N ALA A 147 22.85 -16.90 -22.47
CA ALA A 147 22.86 -16.70 -23.93
C ALA A 147 24.27 -16.48 -24.52
N ARG A 148 25.29 -16.15 -23.71
CA ARG A 148 26.68 -15.98 -24.17
C ARG A 148 27.41 -17.30 -24.43
N TYR A 149 26.87 -18.43 -23.98
CA TYR A 149 27.53 -19.72 -24.05
C TYR A 149 26.67 -20.75 -24.77
N ARG A 150 27.27 -21.51 -25.69
CA ARG A 150 26.57 -22.60 -26.40
C ARG A 150 26.31 -23.79 -25.48
N ALA A 151 27.20 -24.06 -24.54
CA ALA A 151 27.06 -25.10 -23.52
C ALA A 151 27.38 -24.53 -22.12
N PRO A 152 26.45 -23.81 -21.47
CA PRO A 152 26.70 -23.09 -20.22
C PRO A 152 27.28 -23.96 -19.10
N PHE A 153 26.78 -25.18 -18.90
CA PHE A 153 27.28 -26.13 -17.90
C PHE A 153 28.78 -26.48 -18.06
N HIS A 154 29.34 -26.34 -19.26
CA HIS A 154 30.75 -26.67 -19.54
C HIS A 154 31.60 -25.41 -19.79
N GLN A 155 30.98 -24.30 -20.19
CA GLN A 155 31.68 -23.13 -20.74
C GLN A 155 31.52 -21.86 -19.89
N LEU A 156 30.47 -21.75 -19.07
CA LEU A 156 30.16 -20.53 -18.33
C LEU A 156 31.28 -20.20 -17.34
N ARG A 157 31.93 -19.05 -17.53
CA ARG A 157 32.92 -18.50 -16.60
C ARG A 157 32.31 -17.42 -15.70
N ILE A 158 32.70 -17.44 -14.42
CA ILE A 158 32.29 -16.45 -13.42
C ILE A 158 33.50 -15.55 -13.13
N SER A 159 33.27 -14.23 -13.18
CA SER A 159 34.30 -13.27 -12.78
C SER A 159 34.08 -12.92 -11.31
N TYR A 160 34.98 -13.39 -10.44
CA TYR A 160 34.81 -13.29 -8.99
C TYR A 160 35.35 -12.01 -8.36
N GLY A 161 36.24 -11.30 -9.06
CA GLY A 161 37.01 -10.21 -8.45
C GLY A 161 37.71 -10.70 -7.16
N THR A 162 37.54 -9.95 -6.08
CA THR A 162 38.09 -10.29 -4.75
C THR A 162 37.24 -11.26 -3.93
N ASN A 163 36.10 -11.75 -4.46
CA ASN A 163 35.03 -12.36 -3.66
C ASN A 163 34.81 -13.88 -3.90
N LYS A 164 35.79 -14.63 -4.42
CA LYS A 164 35.61 -16.09 -4.69
C LYS A 164 35.32 -16.92 -3.43
N GLY A 165 35.86 -16.53 -2.28
CA GLY A 165 35.87 -17.38 -1.09
C GLY A 165 36.69 -18.68 -1.29
N LYS A 166 36.62 -19.61 -0.32
CA LYS A 166 37.34 -20.90 -0.35
C LYS A 166 36.43 -22.13 -0.32
N ASN A 167 35.12 -21.94 -0.23
CA ASN A 167 34.17 -23.03 0.07
C ASN A 167 33.68 -23.76 -1.17
N TYR A 168 33.52 -23.05 -2.28
CA TYR A 168 33.05 -23.62 -3.55
C TYR A 168 34.12 -23.48 -4.63
N MET A 169 34.19 -24.45 -5.52
CA MET A 169 34.99 -24.46 -6.74
C MET A 169 34.25 -23.76 -7.90
N GLU A 170 34.92 -23.46 -9.00
CA GLU A 170 34.29 -22.74 -10.13
C GLU A 170 33.28 -23.61 -10.90
N ASP A 171 33.54 -24.91 -11.00
CA ASP A 171 32.63 -25.89 -11.59
C ASP A 171 31.36 -26.07 -10.74
N GLU A 172 31.50 -26.10 -9.41
CA GLU A 172 30.37 -26.10 -8.48
C GLU A 172 29.51 -24.85 -8.65
N ASP A 173 30.09 -23.64 -8.57
CA ASP A 173 29.33 -22.39 -8.76
C ASP A 173 28.65 -22.32 -10.14
N ARG A 174 29.32 -22.82 -11.17
CA ARG A 174 28.75 -22.90 -12.53
C ARG A 174 27.54 -23.81 -12.57
N PHE A 175 27.64 -24.98 -11.94
CA PHE A 175 26.50 -25.89 -11.82
C PHE A 175 25.34 -25.22 -11.09
N LEU A 176 25.60 -24.55 -9.96
CA LEU A 176 24.59 -23.80 -9.21
C LEU A 176 23.89 -22.76 -10.08
N VAL A 177 24.65 -21.91 -10.78
CA VAL A 177 24.09 -20.83 -11.61
C VAL A 177 23.32 -21.39 -12.81
N CYS A 178 23.81 -22.46 -13.46
CA CYS A 178 23.13 -23.08 -14.59
C CYS A 178 21.87 -23.84 -14.17
N MET A 179 21.92 -24.57 -13.05
CA MET A 179 20.78 -25.31 -12.54
C MET A 179 19.70 -24.38 -12.00
N LEU A 180 20.09 -23.32 -11.27
CA LEU A 180 19.16 -22.31 -10.76
C LEU A 180 18.44 -21.59 -11.91
N HIS A 181 19.13 -21.29 -13.01
CA HIS A 181 18.50 -20.75 -14.23
C HIS A 181 17.53 -21.75 -14.87
N LYS A 182 17.93 -23.02 -14.98
CA LYS A 182 17.12 -24.08 -15.58
C LYS A 182 15.84 -24.37 -14.80
N LEU A 183 15.92 -24.39 -13.47
CA LEU A 183 14.78 -24.68 -12.59
C LEU A 183 13.86 -23.46 -12.38
N GLY A 184 14.36 -22.24 -12.65
CA GLY A 184 13.69 -20.98 -12.36
C GLY A 184 14.04 -20.49 -10.95
N PHE A 185 14.89 -19.46 -10.88
CA PHE A 185 15.44 -18.98 -9.60
C PHE A 185 14.40 -18.42 -8.62
N ASP A 186 13.21 -18.07 -9.11
CA ASP A 186 12.10 -17.52 -8.34
C ASP A 186 11.02 -18.55 -8.00
N ARG A 187 11.25 -19.82 -8.36
CA ARG A 187 10.35 -20.93 -8.02
C ARG A 187 10.45 -21.23 -6.52
N GLU A 188 9.29 -21.49 -5.92
CA GLU A 188 9.22 -21.92 -4.53
C GLU A 188 9.99 -23.24 -4.35
N ASN A 189 10.80 -23.35 -3.31
CA ASN A 189 11.67 -24.50 -3.00
C ASN A 189 12.80 -24.80 -3.99
N VAL A 190 13.16 -23.87 -4.89
CA VAL A 190 14.23 -24.11 -5.90
C VAL A 190 15.56 -24.56 -5.29
N TYR A 191 15.90 -24.09 -4.08
CA TYR A 191 17.13 -24.47 -3.40
C TYR A 191 17.10 -25.88 -2.79
N GLU A 192 15.92 -26.39 -2.43
CA GLU A 192 15.75 -27.78 -1.99
C GLU A 192 15.82 -28.74 -3.18
N GLU A 193 15.25 -28.37 -4.33
CA GLU A 193 15.38 -29.15 -5.57
C GLU A 193 16.81 -29.17 -6.14
N LEU A 194 17.62 -28.17 -5.77
CA LEU A 194 19.01 -28.04 -6.20
C LEU A 194 20.00 -28.79 -5.30
N ARG A 195 19.57 -29.20 -4.10
CA ARG A 195 20.36 -29.93 -3.10
C ARG A 195 20.53 -31.40 -3.45
#